data_AF-A0A7W1VWW6-F1
#
_entry.id   AF-A0A7W1VWW6-F1
#
_cell.length_a   1.000
_cell.length_b   1.000
_cell.length_c   1.000
_cell.angle_alpha   90.00
_cell.angle_beta   90.00
_cell.angle_gamma   90.00
#
_symmetry.space_group_name_H-M   'P 1'
#
loop_
_entity.id
_entity.type
_entity.pdbx_description
1 polymer ?
#
loop_
_entity_poly.entity_id
_entity_poly.type
_entity_poly.pdbx_seq_one_letter_code
_entity_poly.pdbx_strand_id
1 'polypeptide(L)' 'MNHPNLDHTLRQLRLSGLLQTLPVRLQEAAANRLTHAEFLELIFQDELSVRQERVLKRRTKAADFRHLKTLEDFDWHF' A
#
# COMPACT_ATOMS: atom_id res chain seq x y z
N MET A 1 -10.41 -18.55 -3.25
CA MET A 1 -9.96 -19.07 -4.57
C MET A 1 -8.49 -18.71 -4.71
N ASN A 2 -7.58 -19.70 -4.64
CA ASN A 2 -6.15 -19.46 -4.88
C ASN A 2 -5.91 -19.44 -6.38
N HIS A 3 -5.38 -18.33 -6.91
CA HIS A 3 -4.99 -18.21 -8.30
C HIS A 3 -3.45 -18.29 -8.38
N PRO A 4 -2.84 -19.49 -8.41
CA PRO A 4 -1.40 -19.64 -8.28
C PRO A 4 -0.60 -18.91 -9.38
N ASN A 5 -1.15 -18.86 -10.60
CA ASN A 5 -0.56 -18.08 -11.70
C ASN A 5 -0.64 -16.57 -11.46
N LEU A 6 -1.71 -16.10 -10.84
CA LEU A 6 -1.87 -14.68 -10.52
C LEU A 6 -0.89 -14.28 -9.43
N ASP A 7 -0.78 -15.06 -8.34
CA ASP A 7 0.19 -14.80 -7.26
C ASP A 7 1.63 -14.75 -7.78
N HIS A 8 2.00 -15.67 -8.69
CA HIS A 8 3.31 -15.66 -9.32
C HIS A 8 3.53 -14.38 -10.15
N THR A 9 2.55 -14.01 -10.97
CA THR A 9 2.59 -12.79 -11.80
C THR A 9 2.70 -11.52 -10.94
N LEU A 10 1.92 -11.44 -9.85
CA LEU A 10 1.97 -10.32 -8.91
C LEU A 10 3.33 -10.18 -8.23
N ARG A 11 3.99 -11.30 -7.89
CA ARG A 11 5.37 -11.29 -7.38
C ARG A 11 6.36 -10.76 -8.41
N GLN A 12 6.28 -11.24 -9.66
CA GLN A 12 7.15 -10.78 -10.75
C GLN A 12 6.99 -9.28 -11.01
N LEU A 13 5.76 -8.79 -11.00
CA LEU A 13 5.44 -7.36 -11.16
C LEU A 13 5.71 -6.51 -9.90
N ARG A 14 6.15 -7.15 -8.81
CA ARG A 14 6.42 -6.50 -7.52
C ARG A 14 5.19 -5.79 -6.95
N LEU A 15 4.00 -6.33 -7.18
CA LEU A 15 2.72 -5.86 -6.66
C LEU A 15 2.47 -6.48 -5.28
N SER A 16 3.34 -6.13 -4.33
CA SER A 16 3.36 -6.79 -3.02
C SER A 16 2.17 -6.41 -2.15
N GLY A 17 1.69 -5.16 -2.28
CA GLY A 17 0.51 -4.68 -1.57
C GLY A 17 -0.72 -5.41 -2.06
N LEU A 18 -0.87 -5.50 -3.38
CA LEU A 18 -1.97 -6.23 -3.98
C LEU A 18 -1.97 -7.71 -3.60
N LEU A 19 -0.81 -8.37 -3.54
CA LEU A 19 -0.75 -9.79 -3.16
C LEU A 19 -1.35 -10.06 -1.77
N GLN A 20 -1.30 -9.08 -0.86
CA GLN A 20 -1.89 -9.20 0.47
C GLN A 20 -3.38 -8.82 0.48
N THR A 21 -3.79 -7.84 -0.33
CA THR A 21 -5.15 -7.28 -0.31
C THR A 21 -6.09 -7.87 -1.37
N LEU A 22 -5.57 -8.64 -2.33
CA LEU A 22 -6.31 -9.15 -3.49
C LEU A 22 -7.63 -9.87 -3.13
N PRO A 23 -7.70 -10.77 -2.13
CA PRO A 23 -8.96 -11.44 -1.80
C PRO A 23 -10.04 -10.46 -1.33
N VAL A 24 -9.65 -9.45 -0.53
CA VAL A 24 -10.55 -8.42 0.00
C VAL A 24 -11.01 -7.51 -1.13
N ARG A 25 -10.09 -7.05 -1.98
CA ARG A 25 -10.41 -6.17 -3.12
C ARG A 25 -11.32 -6.84 -4.14
N LEU A 26 -11.17 -8.13 -4.38
CA LEU A 26 -12.08 -8.90 -5.24
C LEU A 26 -13.49 -8.96 -4.66
N GLN A 27 -13.61 -9.16 -3.34
CA GLN A 27 -14.89 -9.18 -2.66
C GLN A 27 -15.55 -7.79 -2.67
N GLU A 28 -14.79 -6.72 -2.42
CA GLU A 28 -15.27 -5.35 -2.49
C GLU A 28 -15.71 -4.97 -3.91
N ALA A 29 -14.96 -5.35 -4.93
CA ALA A 29 -15.32 -5.10 -6.32
C ALA A 29 -16.64 -5.79 -6.70
N ALA A 30 -16.83 -7.04 -6.26
CA ALA A 30 -18.07 -7.77 -6.46
C ALA A 30 -19.25 -7.13 -5.70
N ALA A 31 -19.04 -6.72 -4.44
CA ALA A 31 -20.07 -6.12 -3.61
C ALA A 31 -20.50 -4.72 -4.11
N ASN A 32 -19.53 -3.89 -4.50
CA ASN A 32 -19.75 -2.52 -4.96
C ASN A 32 -20.05 -2.43 -6.46
N ARG A 33 -20.06 -3.57 -7.19
CA ARG A 33 -20.24 -3.64 -8.65
C ARG A 33 -19.29 -2.70 -9.39
N LEU A 34 -18.03 -2.67 -8.97
CA LEU A 34 -17.01 -1.85 -9.62
C LEU A 34 -16.84 -2.28 -11.07
N THR A 35 -16.72 -1.30 -11.95
CA THR A 35 -16.25 -1.52 -13.31
C THR A 35 -14.80 -2.02 -13.29
N HIS A 36 -14.36 -2.59 -14.40
CA HIS A 36 -12.99 -3.09 -14.50
C HIS A 36 -11.96 -1.95 -14.38
N ALA A 37 -12.32 -0.75 -14.85
CA ALA A 37 -11.47 0.43 -14.74
C ALA A 37 -11.32 0.87 -13.28
N GLU A 38 -12.43 0.99 -12.53
CA GLU A 38 -12.41 1.37 -11.11
C GLU A 38 -11.65 0.34 -10.27
N PHE A 39 -11.80 -0.95 -10.57
CA PHE A 39 -11.06 -2.00 -9.89
C PHE A 39 -9.55 -1.89 -10.14
N LEU A 40 -9.12 -1.65 -11.39
CA LEU A 40 -7.71 -1.45 -11.72
C LEU A 40 -7.15 -0.20 -11.04
N GLU A 41 -7.91 0.90 -11.03
CA GLU A 41 -7.52 2.14 -10.36
C GLU A 41 -7.30 1.91 -8.86
N LEU A 42 -8.26 1.27 -8.19
CA LEU A 42 -8.18 0.91 -6.77
C LEU A 42 -6.92 0.08 -6.46
N ILE A 43 -6.66 -0.94 -7.28
CA ILE A 43 -5.49 -1.82 -7.13
C ILE A 43 -4.18 -1.05 -7.28
N PHE A 44 -4.07 -0.20 -8.30
CA PHE A 44 -2.85 0.56 -8.53
C PHE A 44 -2.62 1.60 -7.42
N GLN A 45 -3.69 2.20 -6.91
CA GLN A 45 -3.61 3.18 -5.83
C GLN A 45 -3.16 2.55 -4.51
N ASP A 46 -3.64 1.35 -4.20
CA ASP A 46 -3.15 0.54 -3.07
C ASP A 46 -1.64 0.29 -3.18
N GLU A 47 -1.17 -0.19 -4.33
CA GLU A 47 0.25 -0.50 -4.52
C GLU A 47 1.13 0.76 -4.45
N LEU A 48 0.69 1.88 -5.04
CA LEU A 48 1.38 3.16 -4.93
C LEU A 48 1.49 3.61 -3.47
N SER A 49 0.42 3.46 -2.69
CA SER A 49 0.39 3.80 -1.27
C SER A 49 1.39 2.97 -0.47
N VAL A 50 1.43 1.65 -0.68
CA VAL A 50 2.40 0.74 -0.04
C VAL A 50 3.84 1.11 -0.40
N ARG A 51 4.08 1.50 -1.66
CA ARG A 51 5.42 1.94 -2.10
C ARG A 51 5.84 3.24 -1.43
N GLN A 52 4.94 4.22 -1.35
CA GLN A 52 5.20 5.48 -0.67
C GLN A 52 5.50 5.27 0.82
N GLU A 53 4.71 4.43 1.51
CA GLU A 53 4.92 4.10 2.91
C GLU A 53 6.29 3.42 3.12
N ARG A 54 6.68 2.49 2.25
CA ARG A 54 8.01 1.84 2.30
C ARG A 54 9.15 2.81 2.08
N VAL A 55 9.00 3.76 1.15
CA VAL A 55 9.99 4.82 0.90
C VAL A 55 10.13 5.70 2.14
N LEU A 56 9.00 6.11 2.74
CA LEU A 56 8.99 6.92 3.95
C LEU A 56 9.65 6.18 5.11
N LYS A 57 9.24 4.94 5.40
CA LYS A 57 9.86 4.10 6.45
C LYS A 57 11.37 3.96 6.25
N ARG A 58 11.82 3.76 5.02
CA ARG A 58 13.27 3.65 4.71
C ARG A 58 13.99 4.96 4.97
N ARG A 59 13.42 6.10 4.55
CA ARG A 59 14.00 7.43 4.77
C ARG A 59 14.04 7.78 6.26
N THR A 60 12.95 7.54 7.00
CA THR A 60 12.89 7.75 8.45
C THR A 60 13.92 6.89 9.19
N LYS A 61 14.08 5.62 8.80
CA LYS A 61 15.10 4.74 9.37
C LYS A 61 16.52 5.22 9.04
N ALA A 62 16.76 5.66 7.81
CA ALA A 62 18.08 6.15 7.38
C ALA A 62 18.46 7.49 8.03
N ALA A 63 17.48 8.30 8.42
CA ALA A 63 17.71 9.56 9.13
C ALA A 63 18.21 9.36 10.57
N ASP A 64 18.13 8.14 11.12
CA ASP A 64 18.65 7.75 12.44
C ASP A 64 18.33 8.76 13.54
N PHE A 65 17.06 9.19 13.58
CA PHE A 65 16.59 10.16 14.56
C PHE A 65 16.82 9.62 15.97
N ARG A 66 17.69 10.27 16.74
CA ARG A 66 18.01 9.90 18.13
C ARG A 66 16.78 9.86 19.02
N HIS A 67 15.81 10.73 18.76
CA HIS A 67 14.50 10.73 19.40
C HIS A 67 13.41 11.00 18.35
N LEU A 68 12.38 10.15 18.34
CA LEU A 68 11.12 10.41 17.64
C LEU A 68 10.34 11.43 18.45
N LYS A 69 10.40 12.69 18.03
CA LYS A 69 9.61 13.78 18.62
C LYS A 69 8.19 13.70 18.03
N THR A 70 7.16 13.60 18.86
CA THR A 70 5.77 13.62 18.38
C THR A 70 5.39 15.06 18.02
N LEU A 71 4.30 15.24 17.26
CA LEU A 71 3.79 16.58 16.89
C LEU A 71 3.46 17.44 18.13
N GLU A 72 3.15 16.80 19.25
CA GLU A 72 2.82 17.42 20.55
C GLU A 72 4.06 17.99 21.25
N ASP A 73 5.21 17.39 21.01
CA ASP A 73 6.51 17.84 21.56
C ASP A 73 7.14 18.97 20.72
N PHE A 74 6.50 19.36 19.61
CA PHE A 74 7.00 20.45 18.77
C PHE A 74 6.61 21.80 19.36
N ASP A 75 7.58 22.70 19.50
CA ASP A 75 7.31 24.06 19.96
C ASP A 75 6.83 24.89 18.77
N TRP A 76 5.54 25.24 18.80
CA TRP A 76 4.86 25.95 17.70
C TRP A 76 4.90 27.48 17.84
N HIS A 77 5.66 28.00 18.81
CA HIS A 77 5.89 29.43 18.93
C HIS A 77 6.88 29.88 17.84
N PHE A 78 6.33 30.39 16.73
CA PHE A 78 7.04 31.09 15.66
C PHE A 78 7.15 32.59 15.94
#